data_AF-A0A2V8QZN8-F1
#
_entry.id   AF-A0A2V8QZN8-F1
#
_cell.length_a   1.000
_cell.length_b   1.000
_cell.length_c   1.000
_cell.angle_alpha   90.00
_cell.angle_beta   90.00
_cell.angle_gamma   90.00
#
_symmetry.space_group_name_H-M   'P 1'
#
loop_
_entity.id
_entity.type
_entity.pdbx_description
1 polymer ?
#
loop_
_entity_poly.entity_id
_entity_poly.type
_entity_poly.pdbx_seq_one_letter_code
_entity_poly.pdbx_strand_id
1 'polypeptide(L)'
;KLVEQGKAEIKQYGCAGCHEIKGFEEEQRIGKELTMEGATPLERLDFALLTQDAEYGREVLKDANGKSIDLHPREKEKEWYNHRGFFEHKLSDPAIYDTGKSQLLEPKDRLRMPRPFLTKDWRDGLTTLLLGSVGPEGRRQDVQNGWWVIKKYNCMGCHIVQPGQHVPVFNNSADPAMAAGAVLTSLSFYSSTKEFLPPQLSSEGARVDPDWLLRFLKDPSMIQANEKPAAPSSAPAATASPGATPAGSANDQSGGRLQPQPGANRNGVRPYIQVHMPTFNFSPNELRVLVRFFMAVSSQNEPYIKEPMDPMTESEKSIARNIFVSGTPCLKCHITGEPAHDAKAIAPNFLLAGQRLKPDWTFRWLLDPSQIAPGTAMPTGLFKKEGERWIVNLPNPPADVSNYHNDHARLLVRYMFLMTPDEQRRLLSASPAPAPAPAAQQPQKVGRNGARTPTSRASDRVGHHRKGSK
;
A
#
# COMPACT_ATOMS: atom_id res chain seq x y z
N LYS A 1 20.23 33.13 16.65
CA LYS A 1 19.20 32.91 17.69
C LYS A 1 17.91 33.66 17.38
N LEU A 2 17.91 35.00 17.28
CA LEU A 2 16.71 35.78 16.94
C LEU A 2 16.14 35.47 15.55
N VAL A 3 16.99 35.25 14.54
CA VAL A 3 16.54 34.86 13.19
C VAL A 3 15.79 33.53 13.21
N GLU A 4 16.30 32.53 13.94
CA GLU A 4 15.63 31.22 14.06
C GLU A 4 14.33 31.31 14.86
N GLN A 5 14.25 32.19 15.86
CA GLN A 5 13.00 32.47 16.56
C GLN A 5 11.98 33.15 15.64
N GLY A 6 12.40 34.14 14.85
CA GLY A 6 11.54 34.77 13.84
C GLY A 6 11.08 33.78 12.76
N LYS A 7 11.93 32.86 12.33
CA LYS A 7 11.54 31.78 11.42
C LYS A 7 10.49 30.86 12.05
N ALA A 8 10.66 30.48 13.32
CA ALA A 8 9.69 29.66 14.03
C ALA A 8 8.33 30.36 14.16
N GLU A 9 8.31 31.67 14.39
CA GLU A 9 7.08 32.46 14.41
C GLU A 9 6.40 32.52 13.03
N ILE A 10 7.15 32.68 11.94
CA ILE A 10 6.61 32.64 10.57
C ILE A 10 5.89 31.31 10.30
N LYS A 11 6.46 30.18 10.72
CA LYS A 11 5.81 28.86 10.61
C LYS A 11 4.59 28.75 11.51
N GLN A 12 4.69 29.24 12.75
CA GLN A 12 3.62 29.15 13.73
C GLN A 12 2.36 29.91 13.28
N TYR A 13 2.53 31.13 12.77
CA TYR A 13 1.43 31.98 12.30
C TYR A 13 1.06 31.72 10.83
N GLY A 14 1.83 30.88 10.12
CA GLY A 14 1.55 30.49 8.74
C GLY A 14 1.64 31.65 7.76
N CYS A 15 2.55 32.60 7.98
CA CYS A 15 2.65 33.79 7.14
C CYS A 15 2.93 33.44 5.68
N ALA A 16 3.67 32.34 5.44
CA ALA A 16 3.92 31.79 4.10
C ALA A 16 2.66 31.28 3.38
N GLY A 17 1.55 31.09 4.10
CA GLY A 17 0.25 30.74 3.52
C GLY A 17 -0.41 31.89 2.75
N CYS A 18 -0.07 33.14 3.07
CA CYS A 18 -0.63 34.33 2.44
C CYS A 18 0.41 35.27 1.81
N HIS A 19 1.69 35.16 2.20
CA HIS A 19 2.77 35.98 1.68
C HIS A 19 3.87 35.11 1.06
N GLU A 20 4.43 35.55 -0.06
CA GLU A 20 5.67 34.98 -0.59
C GLU A 20 6.84 35.46 0.26
N ILE A 21 7.45 34.53 1.01
CA ILE A 21 8.57 34.82 1.91
C ILE A 21 9.75 33.98 1.47
N LYS A 22 10.85 34.65 1.11
CA LYS A 22 12.07 33.99 0.64
C LYS A 22 12.60 33.01 1.70
N GLY A 23 12.75 31.74 1.33
CA GLY A 23 13.18 30.64 2.21
C GLY A 23 12.04 29.92 2.95
N PHE A 24 10.78 30.16 2.57
CA PHE A 24 9.58 29.49 3.10
C PHE A 24 8.65 28.97 1.98
N GLU A 25 9.16 28.86 0.75
CA GLU A 25 8.40 28.48 -0.44
C GLU A 25 7.86 27.04 -0.36
N GLU A 26 8.53 26.16 0.40
CA GLU A 26 8.09 24.78 0.65
C GLU A 26 7.26 24.62 1.95
N GLU A 27 7.02 25.70 2.70
CA GLU A 27 6.27 25.61 3.96
C GLU A 27 4.79 25.29 3.67
N GLN A 28 4.26 24.27 4.34
CA GLN A 28 2.89 23.83 4.11
C GLN A 28 1.90 24.90 4.60
N ARG A 29 0.90 25.22 3.77
CA ARG A 29 -0.18 26.14 4.16
C ARG A 29 -0.90 25.59 5.40
N ILE A 30 -1.17 26.45 6.39
CA ILE A 30 -1.88 26.06 7.63
C ILE A 30 -3.32 25.59 7.35
N GLY A 31 -3.97 26.20 6.36
CA GLY A 31 -5.33 25.85 5.95
C GLY A 31 -5.39 24.68 4.97
N LYS A 32 -6.48 23.91 5.04
CA LYS A 32 -6.84 22.93 4.01
C LYS A 32 -7.06 23.65 2.67
N GLU A 33 -6.63 23.03 1.58
CA GLU A 33 -6.92 23.47 0.21
C GLU A 33 -8.43 23.32 -0.06
N LEU A 34 -9.09 24.38 -0.55
CA LEU A 34 -10.56 24.44 -0.65
C LEU A 34 -11.10 24.29 -2.08
N THR A 35 -10.25 24.17 -3.10
CA THR A 35 -10.67 24.09 -4.53
C THR A 35 -11.59 22.91 -4.81
N MET A 36 -11.46 21.82 -4.04
CA MET A 36 -12.26 20.61 -4.20
C MET A 36 -13.05 20.23 -2.93
N GLU A 37 -13.22 21.15 -1.98
CA GLU A 37 -13.81 20.80 -0.68
C GLU A 37 -15.25 20.29 -0.81
N GLY A 38 -16.03 20.87 -1.73
CA GLY A 38 -17.40 20.47 -2.05
C GLY A 38 -17.50 19.09 -2.71
N ALA A 39 -16.41 18.55 -3.26
CA ALA A 39 -16.36 17.18 -3.80
C ALA A 39 -16.12 16.10 -2.73
N THR A 40 -15.72 16.49 -1.51
CA THR A 40 -15.48 15.55 -0.42
C THR A 40 -16.74 14.73 -0.15
N PRO A 41 -16.77 13.39 -0.23
CA PRO A 41 -17.95 12.60 0.11
C PRO A 41 -18.45 12.92 1.52
N LEU A 42 -19.77 12.87 1.75
CA LEU A 42 -20.38 13.26 3.04
C LEU A 42 -19.78 12.45 4.19
N GLU A 43 -19.51 11.16 3.95
CA GLU A 43 -18.94 10.22 4.91
C GLU A 43 -17.48 10.55 5.27
N ARG A 44 -16.83 11.45 4.52
CA ARG A 44 -15.47 11.94 4.79
C ARG A 44 -15.47 13.35 5.42
N LEU A 45 -16.64 13.95 5.62
CA LEU A 45 -16.79 15.14 6.44
C LEU A 45 -16.90 14.69 7.90
N ASP A 46 -15.93 15.07 8.73
CA ASP A 46 -15.89 14.69 10.15
C ASP A 46 -16.71 15.68 10.98
N PHE A 47 -17.96 15.31 11.28
CA PHE A 47 -18.83 16.04 12.21
C PHE A 47 -18.41 15.86 13.69
N ALA A 48 -17.33 15.12 13.96
CA ALA A 48 -16.82 14.81 15.28
C ALA A 48 -17.89 14.23 16.20
N LEU A 49 -18.13 14.85 17.36
CA LEU A 49 -19.12 14.40 18.34
C LEU A 49 -20.57 14.77 17.95
N LEU A 50 -20.77 15.46 16.83
CA LEU A 50 -22.04 16.07 16.47
C LEU A 50 -22.81 15.29 15.39
N THR A 51 -22.35 14.11 14.97
CA THR A 51 -23.01 13.31 13.93
C THR A 51 -24.47 13.03 14.24
N GLN A 52 -24.79 12.54 15.44
CA GLN A 52 -26.18 12.29 15.83
C GLN A 52 -27.00 13.58 15.92
N ASP A 53 -26.41 14.67 16.42
CA ASP A 53 -27.11 15.95 16.49
C ASP A 53 -27.45 16.46 15.08
N ALA A 54 -26.55 16.26 14.12
CA ALA A 54 -26.76 16.57 12.71
C ALA A 54 -27.85 15.72 12.07
N GLU A 55 -27.87 14.41 12.34
CA GLU A 55 -28.88 13.48 11.81
C GLU A 55 -30.27 13.75 12.37
N TYR A 56 -30.38 14.12 13.66
CA TYR A 56 -31.68 14.40 14.31
C TYR A 56 -32.09 15.87 14.25
N GLY A 57 -31.30 16.73 13.60
CA GLY A 57 -31.57 18.17 13.49
C GLY A 57 -31.55 18.92 14.80
N ARG A 58 -30.72 18.48 15.76
CA ARG A 58 -30.49 19.19 17.03
C ARG A 58 -29.47 20.30 16.80
N GLU A 59 -29.90 21.53 17.03
CA GLU A 59 -29.06 22.72 16.86
C GLU A 59 -28.10 22.89 18.04
N VAL A 60 -26.83 23.15 17.73
CA VAL A 60 -25.73 23.22 18.68
C VAL A 60 -24.98 24.56 18.64
N LEU A 61 -25.24 25.39 17.62
CA LEU A 61 -24.68 26.72 17.50
C LEU A 61 -25.23 27.66 18.58
N LYS A 62 -24.34 28.49 19.12
CA LYS A 62 -24.65 29.50 20.13
C LYS A 62 -24.08 30.85 19.76
N ASP A 63 -24.78 31.92 20.10
CA ASP A 63 -24.28 33.28 19.98
C ASP A 63 -23.27 33.61 21.08
N ALA A 64 -22.69 34.82 21.01
CA ALA A 64 -21.73 35.30 21.99
C ALA A 64 -22.29 35.35 23.43
N ASN A 65 -23.62 35.37 23.58
CA ASN A 65 -24.33 35.40 24.86
C ASN A 65 -24.81 34.00 25.29
N GLY A 66 -24.45 32.94 24.54
CA GLY A 66 -24.80 31.55 24.84
C GLY A 66 -26.21 31.15 24.41
N LYS A 67 -26.94 31.99 23.67
CA LYS A 67 -28.28 31.67 23.14
C LYS A 67 -28.16 30.81 21.89
N SER A 68 -28.99 29.76 21.78
CA SER A 68 -29.04 28.92 20.58
C SER A 68 -29.37 29.72 19.32
N ILE A 69 -28.63 29.45 18.25
CA ILE A 69 -28.84 30.05 16.92
C ILE A 69 -29.41 28.99 16.00
N ASP A 70 -30.65 29.15 15.55
CA ASP A 70 -31.19 28.38 14.43
C ASP A 70 -30.81 29.10 13.13
N LEU A 71 -30.00 28.46 12.29
CA LEU A 71 -29.58 29.02 11.01
C LEU A 71 -30.73 29.13 10.01
N HIS A 72 -31.70 28.23 10.09
CA HIS A 72 -32.80 28.09 9.12
C HIS A 72 -34.16 28.02 9.84
N PRO A 73 -34.60 29.10 10.52
CA PRO A 73 -35.81 29.09 11.35
C PRO A 73 -37.09 28.87 10.55
N ARG A 74 -37.06 29.11 9.23
CA ARG A 74 -38.21 28.98 8.32
C ARG A 74 -38.24 27.65 7.56
N GLU A 75 -37.17 26.86 7.63
CA GLU A 75 -37.10 25.56 6.96
C GLU A 75 -37.80 24.50 7.81
N LYS A 76 -38.52 23.58 7.15
CA LYS A 76 -39.24 22.49 7.80
C LYS A 76 -38.30 21.34 8.20
N GLU A 77 -37.30 21.08 7.37
CA GLU A 77 -36.24 20.12 7.67
C GLU A 77 -35.22 20.79 8.58
N LYS A 78 -34.92 20.13 9.70
CA LYS A 78 -33.93 20.61 10.69
C LYS A 78 -32.65 19.79 10.67
N GLU A 79 -32.65 18.65 10.00
CA GLU A 79 -31.48 17.79 9.82
C GLU A 79 -30.40 18.54 9.05
N TRP A 80 -29.17 18.46 9.52
CA TRP A 80 -28.03 19.15 8.94
C TRP A 80 -26.85 18.22 8.67
N TYR A 81 -27.08 16.90 8.70
CA TYR A 81 -26.13 15.88 8.23
C TYR A 81 -26.04 15.85 6.70
N ASN A 82 -25.49 16.92 6.13
CA ASN A 82 -25.23 17.09 4.71
C ASN A 82 -24.12 18.14 4.51
N HIS A 83 -23.63 18.29 3.27
CA HIS A 83 -22.55 19.25 2.95
C HIS A 83 -22.88 20.69 3.33
N ARG A 84 -24.12 21.12 3.09
CA ARG A 84 -24.56 22.49 3.40
C ARG A 84 -24.49 22.72 4.90
N GLY A 85 -25.09 21.84 5.68
CA GLY A 85 -25.08 21.88 7.13
C GLY A 85 -23.65 21.88 7.69
N PHE A 86 -22.78 21.01 7.18
CA PHE A 86 -21.37 20.98 7.59
C PHE A 86 -20.67 22.33 7.42
N PHE A 87 -20.74 22.91 6.23
CA PHE A 87 -20.07 24.17 5.93
C PHE A 87 -20.67 25.35 6.69
N GLU A 88 -21.99 25.43 6.80
CA GLU A 88 -22.65 26.52 7.52
C GLU A 88 -22.30 26.51 9.01
N HIS A 89 -22.23 25.34 9.63
CA HIS A 89 -21.84 25.19 11.03
C HIS A 89 -20.36 25.53 11.23
N LYS A 90 -19.47 25.04 10.36
CA LYS A 90 -18.02 25.36 10.42
C LYS A 90 -17.73 26.85 10.18
N LEU A 91 -18.45 27.50 9.28
CA LEU A 91 -18.30 28.94 9.01
C LEU A 91 -18.89 29.80 10.14
N SER A 92 -19.95 29.32 10.80
CA SER A 92 -20.57 30.02 11.94
C SER A 92 -19.72 29.91 13.21
N ASP A 93 -19.19 28.72 13.49
CA ASP A 93 -18.22 28.50 14.55
C ASP A 93 -17.07 27.59 14.07
N PRO A 94 -15.93 28.18 13.68
CA PRO A 94 -14.73 27.44 13.30
C PRO A 94 -14.27 26.36 14.26
N ALA A 95 -14.55 26.48 15.56
CA ALA A 95 -14.13 25.50 16.56
C ALA A 95 -15.17 24.40 16.82
N ILE A 96 -16.31 24.40 16.11
CA ILE A 96 -17.47 23.56 16.44
C ILE A 96 -17.15 22.05 16.50
N TYR A 97 -16.35 21.55 15.56
CA TYR A 97 -15.93 20.13 15.50
C TYR A 97 -14.71 19.80 16.36
N ASP A 98 -14.15 20.79 17.05
CA ASP A 98 -13.10 20.61 18.06
C ASP A 98 -13.69 20.49 19.48
N THR A 99 -15.03 20.46 19.59
CA THR A 99 -15.74 20.24 20.85
C THR A 99 -15.27 18.92 21.50
N GLY A 100 -14.88 18.99 22.78
CA GLY A 100 -14.30 17.87 23.52
C GLY A 100 -12.81 17.61 23.25
N LYS A 101 -12.24 18.16 22.17
CA LYS A 101 -10.80 18.09 21.85
C LYS A 101 -10.00 19.27 22.40
N SER A 102 -10.68 20.36 22.79
CA SER A 102 -10.03 21.59 23.26
C SER A 102 -9.09 21.40 24.46
N GLN A 103 -9.36 20.44 25.35
CA GLN A 103 -8.48 20.09 26.48
C GLN A 103 -7.19 19.36 26.05
N LEU A 104 -7.19 18.73 24.88
CA LEU A 104 -6.06 17.99 24.30
C LEU A 104 -5.23 18.85 23.32
N LEU A 105 -5.73 20.03 22.95
CA LEU A 105 -5.06 20.97 22.07
C LEU A 105 -4.24 21.96 22.89
N GLU A 106 -2.96 22.12 22.52
CA GLU A 106 -2.09 23.18 23.04
C GLU A 106 -2.79 24.55 22.85
N PRO A 107 -2.66 25.50 23.80
CA PRO A 107 -3.34 26.79 23.73
C PRO A 107 -3.14 27.54 22.40
N LYS A 108 -2.01 27.29 21.72
CA LYS A 108 -1.63 27.90 20.45
C LYS A 108 -2.36 27.28 19.24
N ASP A 109 -2.74 26.00 19.29
CA ASP A 109 -3.47 25.34 18.20
C ASP A 109 -4.95 25.77 18.13
N ARG A 110 -5.48 26.29 19.25
CA ARG A 110 -6.83 26.87 19.35
C ARG A 110 -7.00 28.17 18.54
N LEU A 111 -5.91 28.77 18.08
CA LEU A 111 -5.89 30.03 17.33
C LEU A 111 -5.76 29.84 15.81
N ARG A 112 -5.70 28.59 15.30
CA ARG A 112 -5.46 28.30 13.88
C ARG A 112 -6.60 28.74 12.95
N MET A 113 -7.82 28.90 13.44
CA MET A 113 -8.92 29.51 12.70
C MET A 113 -9.74 30.40 13.64
N PRO A 114 -9.57 31.73 13.62
CA PRO A 114 -10.34 32.64 14.48
C PRO A 114 -11.81 32.64 14.07
N ARG A 115 -12.73 32.99 14.99
CA ARG A 115 -14.15 33.18 14.68
C ARG A 115 -14.33 34.43 13.80
N PRO A 116 -14.64 34.31 12.51
CA PRO A 116 -14.81 35.47 11.64
C PRO A 116 -16.16 36.14 11.92
N PHE A 117 -16.21 37.45 11.73
CA PHE A 117 -17.50 38.14 11.61
C PHE A 117 -18.06 37.89 10.21
N LEU A 118 -19.07 37.03 10.11
CA LEU A 118 -19.78 36.75 8.87
C LEU A 118 -21.26 37.13 9.01
N THR A 119 -21.73 38.02 8.14
CA THR A 119 -23.16 38.27 7.96
C THR A 119 -23.82 37.03 7.35
N LYS A 120 -25.15 36.94 7.43
CA LYS A 120 -25.90 35.84 6.80
C LYS A 120 -25.57 35.73 5.30
N ASP A 121 -25.62 36.85 4.58
CA ASP A 121 -25.36 36.87 3.13
C ASP A 121 -23.93 36.42 2.78
N TRP A 122 -22.93 36.80 3.59
CA TRP A 122 -21.56 36.36 3.38
C TRP A 122 -21.37 34.88 3.69
N ARG A 123 -22.02 34.39 4.75
CA ARG A 123 -22.00 32.96 5.08
C ARG A 123 -22.65 32.14 3.99
N ASP A 124 -23.83 32.55 3.51
CA ASP A 124 -24.53 31.87 2.42
C ASP A 124 -23.70 31.88 1.14
N GLY A 125 -23.06 33.01 0.81
CA GLY A 125 -22.16 33.12 -0.34
C GLY A 125 -20.94 32.21 -0.24
N LEU A 126 -20.28 32.14 0.93
CA LEU A 126 -19.14 31.25 1.18
C LEU A 126 -19.57 29.78 1.17
N THR A 127 -20.67 29.43 1.82
CA THR A 127 -21.25 28.08 1.75
C THR A 127 -21.54 27.70 0.31
N THR A 128 -22.14 28.59 -0.48
CA THR A 128 -22.43 28.34 -1.90
C THR A 128 -21.15 28.11 -2.71
N LEU A 129 -20.11 28.93 -2.49
CA LEU A 129 -18.81 28.74 -3.12
C LEU A 129 -18.20 27.38 -2.75
N LEU A 130 -18.24 27.00 -1.48
CA LEU A 130 -17.70 25.72 -1.00
C LEU A 130 -18.50 24.54 -1.53
N LEU A 131 -19.83 24.62 -1.59
CA LEU A 131 -20.67 23.60 -2.22
C LEU A 131 -20.36 23.46 -3.72
N GLY A 132 -20.02 24.57 -4.39
CA GLY A 132 -19.61 24.61 -5.80
C GLY A 132 -18.14 24.25 -6.06
N SER A 133 -17.32 24.11 -5.02
CA SER A 133 -15.90 23.75 -5.13
C SER A 133 -15.72 22.25 -5.38
N VAL A 134 -16.24 21.75 -6.51
CA VAL A 134 -16.26 20.32 -6.84
C VAL A 134 -15.18 19.89 -7.84
N GLY A 135 -14.30 20.82 -8.23
CA GLY A 135 -13.39 20.61 -9.36
C GLY A 135 -14.13 20.43 -10.68
N PRO A 136 -13.47 19.99 -11.77
CA PRO A 136 -14.15 19.70 -13.03
C PRO A 136 -15.20 18.58 -12.82
N GLU A 137 -16.45 18.82 -13.26
CA GLU A 137 -17.62 17.96 -13.03
C GLU A 137 -17.37 16.46 -13.30
N GLY A 138 -16.49 16.14 -14.27
CA GLY A 138 -16.11 14.77 -14.60
C GLY A 138 -15.50 13.98 -13.43
N ARG A 139 -14.67 14.60 -12.58
CA ARG A 139 -13.94 13.87 -11.53
C ARG A 139 -14.88 13.32 -10.44
N ARG A 140 -15.85 14.13 -10.00
CA ARG A 140 -16.86 13.69 -9.02
C ARG A 140 -17.71 12.55 -9.59
N GLN A 141 -18.13 12.69 -10.85
CA GLN A 141 -18.89 11.66 -11.54
C GLN A 141 -18.09 10.35 -11.69
N ASP A 142 -16.78 10.43 -11.98
CA ASP A 142 -15.91 9.26 -12.08
C ASP A 142 -15.74 8.55 -10.73
N VAL A 143 -15.63 9.29 -9.62
CA VAL A 143 -15.63 8.70 -8.27
C VAL A 143 -16.95 7.98 -7.99
N GLN A 144 -18.09 8.62 -8.25
CA GLN A 144 -19.42 8.04 -8.00
C GLN A 144 -19.69 6.80 -8.88
N ASN A 145 -19.38 6.89 -10.18
CA ASN A 145 -19.53 5.78 -11.12
C ASN A 145 -18.63 4.60 -10.75
N GLY A 146 -17.39 4.86 -10.34
CA GLY A 146 -16.47 3.83 -9.90
C GLY A 146 -16.95 3.08 -8.68
N TRP A 147 -17.56 3.76 -7.72
CA TRP A 147 -18.11 3.12 -6.53
C TRP A 147 -19.16 2.05 -6.84
N TRP A 148 -19.97 2.24 -7.89
CA TRP A 148 -20.90 1.20 -8.35
C TRP A 148 -20.17 -0.07 -8.78
N VAL A 149 -19.07 0.05 -9.52
CA VAL A 149 -18.26 -1.10 -9.97
C VAL A 149 -17.53 -1.74 -8.79
N ILE A 150 -16.92 -0.94 -7.90
CA ILE A 150 -16.25 -1.42 -6.69
C ILE A 150 -17.18 -2.27 -5.82
N LYS A 151 -18.43 -1.82 -5.64
CA LYS A 151 -19.46 -2.55 -4.88
C LYS A 151 -19.95 -3.79 -5.63
N LYS A 152 -20.27 -3.67 -6.93
CA LYS A 152 -20.77 -4.76 -7.78
C LYS A 152 -19.85 -5.98 -7.77
N TYR A 153 -18.54 -5.76 -7.82
CA TYR A 153 -17.54 -6.83 -7.84
C TYR A 153 -16.91 -7.12 -6.46
N ASN A 154 -17.48 -6.55 -5.39
CA ASN A 154 -17.03 -6.70 -4.01
C ASN A 154 -15.50 -6.52 -3.83
N CYS A 155 -14.92 -5.49 -4.46
CA CYS A 155 -13.48 -5.28 -4.41
C CYS A 155 -12.98 -5.06 -2.96
N MET A 156 -13.83 -4.51 -2.09
CA MET A 156 -13.54 -4.29 -0.67
C MET A 156 -13.37 -5.59 0.13
N GLY A 157 -13.89 -6.72 -0.35
CA GLY A 157 -13.66 -8.01 0.28
C GLY A 157 -12.18 -8.41 0.28
N CYS A 158 -11.44 -8.05 -0.76
CA CYS A 158 -10.02 -8.39 -0.92
C CYS A 158 -9.07 -7.20 -0.72
N HIS A 159 -9.50 -5.99 -1.09
CA HIS A 159 -8.69 -4.79 -1.11
C HIS A 159 -9.16 -3.75 -0.10
N ILE A 160 -8.24 -2.93 0.40
CA ILE A 160 -8.57 -1.70 1.11
C ILE A 160 -8.69 -0.58 0.06
N VAL A 161 -9.90 -0.11 -0.19
CA VAL A 161 -10.19 0.92 -1.22
C VAL A 161 -10.31 2.31 -0.59
N GLN A 162 -10.59 2.41 0.71
CA GLN A 162 -10.67 3.66 1.44
C GLN A 162 -10.04 3.58 2.85
N PRO A 163 -9.52 4.69 3.39
CA PRO A 163 -9.11 4.76 4.79
C PRO A 163 -10.27 4.42 5.74
N GLY A 164 -9.99 3.69 6.81
CA GLY A 164 -11.01 3.28 7.78
C GLY A 164 -12.04 2.30 7.22
N GLN A 165 -11.76 1.62 6.10
CA GLN A 165 -12.66 0.59 5.58
C GLN A 165 -12.91 -0.49 6.64
N HIS A 166 -14.18 -0.85 6.84
CA HIS A 166 -14.58 -2.01 7.63
C HIS A 166 -15.43 -2.94 6.78
N VAL A 167 -15.25 -4.24 6.97
CA VAL A 167 -16.01 -5.27 6.25
C VAL A 167 -16.61 -6.28 7.23
N PRO A 168 -17.82 -6.79 6.95
CA PRO A 168 -18.39 -7.88 7.73
C PRO A 168 -17.60 -9.17 7.47
N VAL A 169 -17.17 -9.82 8.55
CA VAL A 169 -16.47 -11.11 8.51
C VAL A 169 -17.30 -12.14 9.28
N PHE A 170 -17.68 -13.20 8.58
CA PHE A 170 -18.45 -14.30 9.15
C PHE A 170 -17.49 -15.33 9.76
N ASN A 171 -17.57 -15.53 11.07
CA ASN A 171 -16.71 -16.43 11.83
C ASN A 171 -17.51 -17.57 12.52
N ASN A 172 -18.43 -18.20 11.77
CA ASN A 172 -19.38 -19.22 12.27
C ASN A 172 -20.30 -18.73 13.41
N SER A 173 -20.37 -17.43 13.65
CA SER A 173 -21.35 -16.79 14.54
C SER A 173 -22.60 -16.36 13.75
N ALA A 174 -23.73 -16.21 14.44
CA ALA A 174 -24.98 -15.74 13.83
C ALA A 174 -24.85 -14.29 13.30
N ASP A 175 -24.08 -13.45 14.00
CA ASP A 175 -23.82 -12.06 13.61
C ASP A 175 -22.40 -11.91 13.05
N PRO A 176 -22.22 -11.19 11.92
CA PRO A 176 -20.90 -10.91 11.39
C PRO A 176 -20.12 -9.94 12.29
N ALA A 177 -18.85 -10.25 12.56
CA ALA A 177 -17.96 -9.32 13.22
C ALA A 177 -17.44 -8.29 12.21
N MET A 178 -17.44 -7.01 12.56
CA MET A 178 -16.83 -5.98 11.71
C MET A 178 -15.31 -5.98 11.87
N ALA A 179 -14.58 -6.30 10.81
CA ALA A 179 -13.11 -6.24 10.78
C ALA A 179 -12.64 -4.96 10.09
N ALA A 180 -11.58 -4.34 10.62
CA ALA A 180 -10.89 -3.25 9.93
C ALA A 180 -10.11 -3.78 8.71
N GLY A 181 -10.18 -3.06 7.60
CA GLY A 181 -9.54 -3.37 6.33
C GLY A 181 -10.42 -4.19 5.39
N ALA A 182 -9.89 -5.33 4.95
CA ALA A 182 -10.55 -6.27 4.03
C ALA A 182 -10.70 -7.65 4.69
N VAL A 183 -11.49 -8.55 4.10
CA VAL A 183 -11.72 -9.88 4.68
C VAL A 183 -10.39 -10.62 4.77
N LEU A 184 -9.57 -10.54 3.72
CA LEU A 184 -8.25 -11.17 3.69
C LEU A 184 -7.30 -10.66 4.78
N THR A 185 -7.38 -9.39 5.18
CA THR A 185 -6.50 -8.84 6.23
C THR A 185 -6.85 -9.34 7.63
N SER A 186 -8.08 -9.84 7.83
CA SER A 186 -8.52 -10.46 9.09
C SER A 186 -8.18 -11.93 9.23
N LEU A 187 -7.76 -12.60 8.15
CA LEU A 187 -7.46 -14.03 8.20
C LEU A 187 -6.12 -14.27 8.92
N SER A 188 -6.11 -15.19 9.88
CA SER A 188 -4.90 -15.53 10.67
C SER A 188 -3.70 -15.93 9.80
N PHE A 189 -3.95 -16.51 8.63
CA PHE A 189 -2.93 -16.85 7.63
C PHE A 189 -2.03 -15.65 7.25
N TYR A 190 -2.60 -14.44 7.16
CA TYR A 190 -1.88 -13.23 6.75
C TYR A 190 -1.32 -12.40 7.91
N SER A 191 -1.50 -12.85 9.15
CA SER A 191 -1.02 -12.11 10.34
C SER A 191 0.50 -11.87 10.32
N SER A 192 1.27 -12.84 9.83
CA SER A 192 2.73 -12.82 9.75
C SER A 192 3.29 -12.61 8.33
N THR A 193 2.44 -12.53 7.30
CA THR A 193 2.85 -12.46 5.89
C THR A 193 2.11 -11.35 5.13
N LYS A 194 2.18 -10.14 5.66
CA LYS A 194 1.45 -8.97 5.15
C LYS A 194 1.87 -8.60 3.71
N GLU A 195 3.06 -8.96 3.28
CA GLU A 195 3.59 -8.77 1.94
C GLU A 195 2.85 -9.57 0.85
N PHE A 196 2.10 -10.61 1.24
CA PHE A 196 1.28 -11.42 0.34
C PHE A 196 -0.16 -10.94 0.25
N LEU A 197 -0.53 -9.90 0.99
CA LEU A 197 -1.85 -9.28 0.88
C LEU A 197 -2.03 -8.60 -0.48
N PRO A 198 -3.27 -8.51 -0.98
CA PRO A 198 -3.58 -7.64 -2.10
C PRO A 198 -3.17 -6.19 -1.82
N PRO A 199 -2.82 -5.41 -2.86
CA PRO A 199 -2.46 -4.01 -2.68
C PRO A 199 -3.64 -3.22 -2.14
N GLN A 200 -3.35 -2.18 -1.37
CA GLN A 200 -4.32 -1.13 -1.09
C GLN A 200 -4.59 -0.34 -2.37
N LEU A 201 -5.85 -0.05 -2.65
CA LEU A 201 -6.29 0.60 -3.88
C LEU A 201 -6.60 2.09 -3.70
N SER A 202 -6.57 2.59 -2.46
CA SER A 202 -6.86 3.99 -2.12
C SER A 202 -5.96 5.01 -2.82
N SER A 203 -4.76 4.61 -3.25
CA SER A 203 -3.80 5.45 -3.99
C SER A 203 -3.35 4.82 -5.32
N GLU A 204 -4.09 3.86 -5.86
CA GLU A 204 -3.64 3.08 -7.02
C GLU A 204 -3.46 3.98 -8.26
N GLY A 205 -4.30 5.00 -8.44
CA GLY A 205 -4.16 5.95 -9.54
C GLY A 205 -2.87 6.78 -9.48
N ALA A 206 -2.36 7.09 -8.29
CA ALA A 206 -1.04 7.73 -8.15
C ALA A 206 0.11 6.76 -8.41
N ARG A 207 -0.12 5.45 -8.22
CA ARG A 207 0.91 4.41 -8.27
C ARG A 207 1.21 3.94 -9.67
N VAL A 208 0.18 3.57 -10.42
CA VAL A 208 0.33 2.85 -11.67
C VAL A 208 -0.05 3.68 -12.88
N ASP A 209 0.57 3.35 -14.00
CA ASP A 209 0.22 3.85 -15.32
C ASP A 209 -1.22 3.40 -15.68
N PRO A 210 -2.11 4.31 -16.12
CA PRO A 210 -3.52 3.98 -16.38
C PRO A 210 -3.71 3.01 -17.54
N ASP A 211 -2.84 3.01 -18.55
CA ASP A 211 -2.93 2.05 -19.66
C ASP A 211 -2.51 0.66 -19.19
N TRP A 212 -1.48 0.59 -18.33
CA TRP A 212 -1.11 -0.65 -17.67
C TRP A 212 -2.23 -1.17 -16.79
N LEU A 213 -2.85 -0.30 -15.98
CA LEU A 213 -3.96 -0.67 -15.10
C LEU A 213 -5.16 -1.20 -15.87
N LEU A 214 -5.51 -0.57 -17.00
CA LEU A 214 -6.58 -1.04 -17.87
C LEU A 214 -6.32 -2.46 -18.39
N ARG A 215 -5.09 -2.74 -18.83
CA ARG A 215 -4.68 -4.08 -19.30
C ARG A 215 -4.71 -5.10 -18.16
N PHE A 216 -4.24 -4.72 -16.97
CA PHE A 216 -4.24 -5.57 -15.79
C PHE A 216 -5.67 -5.90 -15.32
N LEU A 217 -6.58 -4.93 -15.30
CA LEU A 217 -7.98 -5.18 -14.95
C LEU A 217 -8.70 -6.07 -15.98
N LYS A 218 -8.32 -5.95 -17.26
CA LYS A 218 -8.84 -6.82 -18.32
C LYS A 218 -8.35 -8.27 -18.17
N ASP A 219 -7.07 -8.44 -17.85
CA ASP A 219 -6.46 -9.75 -17.62
C ASP A 219 -5.33 -9.63 -16.58
N PRO A 220 -5.60 -9.98 -15.31
CA PRO A 220 -4.60 -9.92 -14.24
C PRO A 220 -3.38 -10.81 -14.48
N SER A 221 -3.48 -11.77 -15.41
CA SER A 221 -2.37 -12.64 -15.74
C SER A 221 -1.26 -11.95 -16.51
N MET A 222 -1.61 -10.92 -17.29
CA MET A 222 -0.69 -10.16 -18.14
C MET A 222 0.09 -11.04 -19.15
N ILE A 223 -0.42 -12.23 -19.48
CA ILE A 223 0.21 -13.14 -20.44
C ILE A 223 0.06 -12.57 -21.85
N GLN A 224 1.13 -12.62 -22.65
CA GLN A 224 1.02 -12.25 -24.06
C GLN A 224 0.28 -13.34 -24.85
N ALA A 225 -0.50 -12.97 -25.87
CA ALA A 225 -1.34 -13.90 -26.63
C ALA A 225 -0.60 -15.15 -27.20
N ASN A 226 0.72 -15.08 -27.36
CA ASN A 226 1.56 -16.14 -27.92
C ASN A 226 2.42 -16.87 -26.87
N GLU A 227 2.30 -16.51 -25.60
CA GLU A 227 3.15 -17.01 -24.53
C GLU A 227 2.51 -18.27 -23.91
N LYS A 228 3.23 -19.39 -24.02
CA LYS A 228 2.71 -20.67 -23.52
C LYS A 228 2.68 -20.68 -22.00
N PRO A 229 1.65 -21.33 -21.44
CA PRO A 229 1.58 -21.57 -20.03
C PRO A 229 2.84 -22.23 -19.42
N ALA A 230 3.70 -21.50 -18.68
CA ALA A 230 4.76 -22.11 -17.86
C ALA A 230 4.16 -23.15 -16.88
N ALA A 231 4.63 -24.40 -16.93
CA ALA A 231 4.16 -25.47 -16.04
C ALA A 231 4.38 -25.08 -14.57
N PRO A 232 3.51 -25.50 -13.63
CA PRO A 232 3.67 -25.18 -12.23
C PRO A 232 5.07 -25.62 -11.77
N SER A 233 5.85 -24.68 -11.24
CA SER A 233 6.98 -25.02 -10.38
C SER A 233 6.38 -25.82 -9.23
N SER A 234 6.66 -27.11 -9.20
CA SER A 234 6.37 -27.95 -8.06
C SER A 234 7.10 -27.36 -6.86
N ALA A 235 6.38 -26.68 -5.98
CA ALA A 235 6.76 -26.66 -4.58
C ALA A 235 7.03 -28.12 -4.17
N PRO A 236 8.08 -28.42 -3.40
CA PRO A 236 8.40 -29.79 -3.05
C PRO A 236 7.18 -30.41 -2.38
N ALA A 237 6.59 -31.39 -3.08
CA ALA A 237 5.50 -32.18 -2.56
C ALA A 237 6.02 -32.85 -1.28
N ALA A 238 5.36 -32.58 -0.16
CA ALA A 238 5.43 -33.49 0.95
C ALA A 238 4.96 -34.85 0.42
N THR A 239 5.82 -35.85 0.50
CA THR A 239 5.55 -37.23 0.09
C THR A 239 4.19 -37.68 0.63
N ALA A 240 3.21 -37.86 -0.26
CA ALA A 240 1.92 -38.42 0.09
C ALA A 240 2.05 -39.94 0.29
N SER A 241 1.49 -40.43 1.40
CA SER A 241 1.26 -41.86 1.62
C SER A 241 0.30 -42.42 0.55
N PRO A 242 0.49 -43.65 0.05
CA PRO A 242 -0.33 -44.18 -1.01
C PRO A 242 -1.67 -44.70 -0.46
N GLY A 243 -2.76 -44.02 -0.82
CA GLY A 243 -4.11 -44.49 -0.52
C GLY A 243 -5.16 -43.39 -0.46
N ALA A 244 -5.49 -42.74 -1.60
CA ALA A 244 -6.73 -42.00 -1.74
C ALA A 244 -7.16 -41.92 -3.21
N THR A 245 -8.36 -42.43 -3.50
CA THR A 245 -9.08 -42.35 -4.77
C THR A 245 -9.62 -40.93 -5.02
N PRO A 246 -9.90 -40.55 -6.28
CA PRO A 246 -10.22 -39.17 -6.63
C PRO A 246 -11.72 -38.83 -6.57
N ALA A 247 -11.97 -37.53 -6.44
CA ALA A 247 -13.22 -36.78 -6.58
C ALA A 247 -14.13 -36.67 -5.34
N GLY A 248 -14.20 -35.45 -4.79
CA GLY A 248 -15.23 -35.05 -3.84
C GLY A 248 -14.95 -33.72 -3.13
N SER A 249 -15.66 -32.67 -3.56
CA SER A 249 -15.92 -31.40 -2.85
C SER A 249 -14.80 -30.36 -2.74
N ALA A 250 -15.04 -29.21 -3.37
CA ALA A 250 -14.24 -27.98 -3.39
C ALA A 250 -14.21 -27.20 -2.05
N ASN A 251 -14.38 -27.87 -0.91
CA ASN A 251 -14.50 -27.21 0.40
C ASN A 251 -13.87 -28.01 1.56
N ASP A 252 -12.83 -28.80 1.29
CA ASP A 252 -12.05 -29.39 2.38
C ASP A 252 -11.12 -28.34 3.00
N GLN A 253 -11.47 -27.88 4.22
CA GLN A 253 -10.69 -26.97 5.05
C GLN A 253 -9.76 -27.69 6.04
N SER A 254 -9.39 -28.95 5.80
CA SER A 254 -8.41 -29.63 6.64
C SER A 254 -7.02 -28.99 6.48
N GLY A 255 -6.57 -28.29 7.53
CA GLY A 255 -5.21 -27.74 7.63
C GLY A 255 -5.04 -26.25 7.28
N GLY A 256 -6.12 -25.50 7.07
CA GLY A 256 -6.06 -24.03 6.92
C GLY A 256 -5.30 -23.51 5.70
N ARG A 257 -4.91 -24.39 4.77
CA ARG A 257 -4.38 -24.03 3.45
C ARG A 257 -5.50 -24.15 2.43
N LEU A 258 -5.85 -23.04 1.78
CA LEU A 258 -6.73 -23.06 0.62
C LEU A 258 -6.08 -23.94 -0.45
N GLN A 259 -6.81 -24.96 -0.93
CA GLN A 259 -6.35 -25.78 -2.05
C GLN A 259 -6.12 -24.91 -3.29
N PRO A 260 -5.05 -25.12 -4.07
CA PRO A 260 -4.86 -24.43 -5.33
C PRO A 260 -6.09 -24.67 -6.22
N GLN A 261 -6.78 -23.60 -6.62
CA GLN A 261 -7.91 -23.69 -7.54
C GLN A 261 -7.43 -24.23 -8.89
N PRO A 262 -8.04 -25.29 -9.47
CA PRO A 262 -7.63 -25.82 -10.76
C PRO A 262 -8.01 -24.83 -11.88
N GLY A 263 -7.00 -24.26 -12.55
CA GLY A 263 -7.17 -23.36 -13.70
C GLY A 263 -6.58 -21.96 -13.47
N ALA A 264 -5.52 -21.64 -14.24
CA ALA A 264 -4.97 -20.30 -14.47
C ALA A 264 -4.29 -19.55 -13.29
N ASN A 265 -3.33 -20.17 -12.61
CA ASN A 265 -2.35 -19.46 -11.77
C ASN A 265 -1.30 -18.74 -12.64
N ARG A 266 -1.46 -17.45 -12.96
CA ARG A 266 -0.49 -16.75 -13.84
C ARG A 266 -0.30 -15.26 -13.56
N ASN A 267 0.00 -14.83 -12.33
CA ASN A 267 0.39 -13.43 -12.11
C ASN A 267 1.73 -13.12 -12.80
N GLY A 268 1.72 -12.45 -13.96
CA GLY A 268 2.95 -11.94 -14.61
C GLY A 268 3.74 -10.91 -13.78
N VAL A 269 3.15 -10.37 -12.69
CA VAL A 269 3.77 -9.31 -11.86
C VAL A 269 4.17 -9.79 -10.45
N ARG A 270 3.36 -10.65 -9.83
CA ARG A 270 3.57 -11.16 -8.45
C ARG A 270 3.30 -12.66 -8.39
N PRO A 271 4.14 -13.49 -9.01
CA PRO A 271 3.96 -14.95 -9.06
C PRO A 271 4.04 -15.63 -7.69
N TYR A 272 4.62 -14.98 -6.68
CA TYR A 272 4.81 -15.50 -5.32
C TYR A 272 3.57 -15.40 -4.41
N ILE A 273 2.49 -14.74 -4.84
CA ILE A 273 1.25 -14.62 -4.05
C ILE A 273 0.34 -15.82 -4.33
N GLN A 274 -0.32 -16.37 -3.29
CA GLN A 274 -1.23 -17.51 -3.41
C GLN A 274 -2.69 -17.10 -3.68
N VAL A 275 -3.13 -15.94 -3.16
CA VAL A 275 -4.48 -15.42 -3.40
C VAL A 275 -4.44 -14.37 -4.50
N HIS A 276 -5.06 -14.70 -5.62
CA HIS A 276 -5.01 -13.90 -6.84
C HIS A 276 -6.26 -13.04 -7.00
N MET A 277 -6.12 -11.93 -7.73
CA MET A 277 -7.29 -11.21 -8.22
C MET A 277 -7.99 -12.08 -9.25
N PRO A 278 -9.30 -12.35 -9.12
CA PRO A 278 -10.05 -13.09 -10.13
C PRO A 278 -10.06 -12.35 -11.47
N THR A 279 -10.11 -13.10 -12.56
CA THR A 279 -10.42 -12.53 -13.87
C THR A 279 -11.91 -12.22 -13.92
N PHE A 280 -12.25 -10.94 -13.81
CA PHE A 280 -13.63 -10.47 -13.96
C PHE A 280 -13.94 -10.20 -15.42
N ASN A 281 -15.16 -10.49 -15.85
CA ASN A 281 -15.64 -10.15 -17.18
C ASN A 281 -16.14 -8.69 -17.22
N PHE A 282 -15.25 -7.73 -16.97
CA PHE A 282 -15.59 -6.31 -17.05
C PHE A 282 -15.92 -5.92 -18.49
N SER A 283 -17.00 -5.16 -18.67
CA SER A 283 -17.25 -4.49 -19.94
C SER A 283 -16.18 -3.43 -20.23
N PRO A 284 -15.95 -3.06 -21.50
CA PRO A 284 -15.03 -1.96 -21.84
C PRO A 284 -15.34 -0.65 -21.13
N ASN A 285 -16.62 -0.40 -20.82
CA ASN A 285 -17.04 0.76 -20.05
C ASN A 285 -16.64 0.65 -18.57
N GLU A 286 -16.88 -0.49 -17.93
CA GLU A 286 -16.49 -0.71 -16.52
C GLU A 286 -14.97 -0.60 -16.33
N LEU A 287 -14.17 -1.09 -17.28
CA LEU A 287 -12.72 -0.93 -17.26
C LEU A 287 -12.32 0.54 -17.24
N ARG A 288 -12.90 1.35 -18.13
CA ARG A 288 -12.64 2.80 -18.16
C ARG A 288 -13.10 3.48 -16.88
N VAL A 289 -14.30 3.17 -16.39
CA VAL A 289 -14.85 3.71 -15.14
C VAL A 289 -13.93 3.41 -13.96
N LEU A 290 -13.39 2.19 -13.83
CA LEU A 290 -12.44 1.84 -12.77
C LEU A 290 -11.12 2.61 -12.88
N VAL A 291 -10.55 2.74 -14.09
CA VAL A 291 -9.31 3.50 -14.30
C VAL A 291 -9.53 4.98 -13.91
N ARG A 292 -10.62 5.58 -14.39
CA ARG A 292 -10.98 6.97 -14.07
C ARG A 292 -11.25 7.17 -12.60
N PHE A 293 -11.92 6.22 -11.96
CA PHE A 293 -12.14 6.20 -10.52
C PHE A 293 -10.82 6.26 -9.75
N PHE A 294 -9.86 5.37 -10.03
CA PHE A 294 -8.59 5.35 -9.30
C PHE A 294 -7.76 6.62 -9.55
N MET A 295 -7.77 7.14 -10.78
CA MET A 295 -7.16 8.41 -11.15
C MET A 295 -7.78 9.58 -10.37
N ALA A 296 -9.12 9.64 -10.33
CA ALA A 296 -9.89 10.66 -9.63
C ALA A 296 -9.65 10.62 -8.11
N VAL A 297 -9.75 9.45 -7.48
CA VAL A 297 -9.49 9.25 -6.05
C VAL A 297 -8.07 9.67 -5.68
N SER A 298 -7.11 9.47 -6.58
CA SER A 298 -5.70 9.83 -6.38
C SER A 298 -5.37 11.27 -6.84
N SER A 299 -6.39 12.09 -7.14
CA SER A 299 -6.24 13.47 -7.63
C SER A 299 -5.27 13.60 -8.81
N GLN A 300 -5.30 12.61 -9.71
CA GLN A 300 -4.46 12.61 -10.90
C GLN A 300 -5.14 13.37 -12.05
N ASN A 301 -4.33 13.95 -12.92
CA ASN A 301 -4.83 14.61 -14.13
C ASN A 301 -5.33 13.59 -15.15
N GLU A 302 -6.39 13.94 -15.87
CA GLU A 302 -6.90 13.19 -17.01
C GLU A 302 -6.99 14.13 -18.24
N PRO A 303 -6.38 13.78 -19.39
CA PRO A 303 -5.62 12.55 -19.64
C PRO A 303 -4.27 12.54 -18.89
N TYR A 304 -3.83 11.34 -18.50
CA TYR A 304 -2.46 11.16 -18.01
C TYR A 304 -1.50 11.21 -19.20
N ILE A 305 -0.55 12.14 -19.14
CA ILE A 305 0.51 12.26 -20.13
C ILE A 305 1.77 11.67 -19.50
N LYS A 306 2.21 10.53 -20.05
CA LYS A 306 3.45 9.90 -19.61
C LYS A 306 4.64 10.74 -20.07
N GLU A 307 5.35 11.31 -19.12
CA GLU A 307 6.60 12.01 -19.42
C GLU A 307 7.68 10.99 -19.81
N PRO A 308 8.36 11.20 -20.96
CA PRO A 308 9.49 10.35 -21.31
C PRO A 308 10.62 10.55 -20.28
N MET A 309 11.21 9.45 -19.84
CA MET A 309 12.34 9.51 -18.93
C MET A 309 13.59 9.96 -19.70
N ASP A 310 14.34 10.89 -19.13
CA ASP A 310 15.62 11.31 -19.72
C ASP A 310 16.56 10.12 -19.87
N PRO A 311 17.25 9.96 -21.02
CA PRO A 311 18.25 8.93 -21.16
C PRO A 311 19.39 9.15 -20.15
N MET A 312 19.97 8.05 -19.68
CA MET A 312 21.10 8.09 -18.76
C MET A 312 22.42 8.10 -19.52
N THR A 313 23.36 8.90 -19.06
CA THR A 313 24.76 8.74 -19.46
C THR A 313 25.35 7.46 -18.86
N GLU A 314 26.40 6.91 -19.47
CA GLU A 314 27.08 5.73 -18.91
C GLU A 314 27.65 5.97 -17.51
N SER A 315 28.09 7.20 -17.22
CA SER A 315 28.56 7.60 -15.88
C SER A 315 27.42 7.52 -14.86
N GLU A 316 26.28 8.15 -15.15
CA GLU A 316 25.10 8.11 -14.28
C GLU A 316 24.58 6.69 -14.09
N LYS A 317 24.59 5.88 -15.15
CA LYS A 317 24.20 4.48 -15.11
C LYS A 317 25.12 3.67 -14.19
N SER A 318 26.42 3.91 -14.24
CA SER A 318 27.39 3.28 -13.33
C SER A 318 27.15 3.66 -11.87
N ILE A 319 26.94 4.95 -11.59
CA ILE A 319 26.67 5.45 -10.23
C ILE A 319 25.36 4.85 -9.68
N ALA A 320 24.30 4.86 -10.49
CA ALA A 320 23.01 4.29 -10.12
C ALA A 320 23.10 2.78 -9.87
N ARG A 321 23.87 2.05 -10.69
CA ARG A 321 24.16 0.63 -10.48
C ARG A 321 24.82 0.40 -9.13
N ASN A 322 25.82 1.21 -8.79
CA ASN A 322 26.51 1.12 -7.50
C ASN A 322 25.55 1.36 -6.33
N ILE A 323 24.64 2.34 -6.43
CA ILE A 323 23.57 2.54 -5.43
C ILE A 323 22.67 1.28 -5.34
N PHE A 324 22.24 0.74 -6.48
CA PHE A 324 21.30 -0.37 -6.58
C PHE A 324 21.82 -1.69 -5.99
N VAL A 325 23.13 -1.91 -6.00
CA VAL A 325 23.78 -3.12 -5.42
C VAL A 325 24.40 -2.88 -4.04
N SER A 326 24.41 -1.64 -3.54
CA SER A 326 24.99 -1.31 -2.24
C SER A 326 24.01 -1.48 -1.08
N GLY A 327 24.53 -1.64 0.14
CA GLY A 327 23.72 -1.76 1.35
C GLY A 327 22.92 -3.06 1.37
N THR A 328 21.60 -2.98 1.18
CA THR A 328 20.74 -4.16 0.94
C THR A 328 20.45 -4.24 -0.56
N PRO A 329 21.12 -5.13 -1.31
CA PRO A 329 20.98 -5.19 -2.77
C PRO A 329 19.53 -5.42 -3.19
N CYS A 330 19.04 -4.62 -4.14
CA CYS A 330 17.62 -4.66 -4.55
C CYS A 330 17.21 -6.03 -5.10
N LEU A 331 18.10 -6.69 -5.85
CA LEU A 331 17.83 -8.01 -6.41
C LEU A 331 17.77 -9.12 -5.37
N LYS A 332 18.14 -8.89 -4.10
CA LYS A 332 17.98 -9.92 -3.06
C LYS A 332 16.52 -10.29 -2.81
N CYS A 333 15.59 -9.36 -3.02
CA CYS A 333 14.16 -9.56 -2.78
C CYS A 333 13.32 -9.49 -4.07
N HIS A 334 13.79 -8.78 -5.09
CA HIS A 334 13.07 -8.61 -6.35
C HIS A 334 13.33 -9.75 -7.33
N ILE A 335 12.28 -10.17 -8.04
CA ILE A 335 12.33 -11.19 -9.09
C ILE A 335 13.34 -10.81 -10.18
N THR A 336 14.08 -11.81 -10.65
CA THR A 336 15.14 -11.66 -11.67
C THR A 336 14.86 -12.51 -12.92
N GLY A 337 13.92 -13.46 -12.86
CA GLY A 337 13.71 -14.45 -13.90
C GLY A 337 14.54 -15.72 -13.73
N GLU A 338 15.43 -15.78 -12.72
CA GLU A 338 16.18 -16.99 -12.37
C GLU A 338 15.35 -17.86 -11.40
N PRO A 339 14.97 -19.09 -11.77
CA PRO A 339 14.03 -19.90 -10.97
C PRO A 339 14.46 -20.13 -9.51
N ALA A 340 15.76 -20.32 -9.26
CA ALA A 340 16.29 -20.57 -7.92
C ALA A 340 16.18 -19.35 -7.01
N HIS A 341 16.36 -18.15 -7.57
CA HIS A 341 16.21 -16.88 -6.88
C HIS A 341 14.73 -16.54 -6.69
N ASP A 342 13.96 -16.62 -7.77
CA ASP A 342 12.55 -16.25 -7.80
C ASP A 342 11.68 -17.11 -6.85
N ALA A 343 12.10 -18.33 -6.55
CA ALA A 343 11.45 -19.19 -5.56
C ALA A 343 11.39 -18.59 -4.13
N LYS A 344 12.24 -17.60 -3.83
CA LYS A 344 12.29 -16.89 -2.53
C LYS A 344 12.04 -15.40 -2.66
N ALA A 345 11.85 -14.90 -3.88
CA ALA A 345 11.60 -13.49 -4.14
C ALA A 345 10.20 -13.09 -3.67
N ILE A 346 10.09 -11.88 -3.11
CA ILE A 346 8.85 -11.32 -2.55
C ILE A 346 8.50 -9.96 -3.16
N ALA A 347 9.22 -9.54 -4.20
CA ALA A 347 9.01 -8.25 -4.86
C ALA A 347 9.02 -8.38 -6.40
N PRO A 348 8.29 -7.51 -7.13
CA PRO A 348 8.15 -7.61 -8.59
C PRO A 348 9.46 -7.35 -9.35
N ASN A 349 9.52 -7.85 -10.58
CA ASN A 349 10.67 -7.63 -11.48
C ASN A 349 10.78 -6.15 -11.91
N PHE A 350 11.99 -5.58 -11.86
CA PHE A 350 12.25 -4.18 -12.24
C PHE A 350 12.03 -3.91 -13.74
N LEU A 351 12.10 -4.92 -14.61
CA LEU A 351 11.78 -4.78 -16.04
C LEU A 351 10.34 -4.30 -16.29
N LEU A 352 9.44 -4.48 -15.31
CA LEU A 352 8.07 -4.01 -15.37
C LEU A 352 7.90 -2.58 -14.84
N ALA A 353 8.88 -2.03 -14.13
CA ALA A 353 8.74 -0.77 -13.40
C ALA A 353 8.36 0.38 -14.33
N GLY A 354 9.11 0.57 -15.42
CA GLY A 354 8.85 1.65 -16.38
C GLY A 354 7.54 1.52 -17.17
N GLN A 355 6.97 0.33 -17.25
CA GLN A 355 5.68 0.08 -17.90
C GLN A 355 4.50 0.22 -16.94
N ARG A 356 4.72 -0.11 -15.66
CA ARG A 356 3.68 -0.25 -14.65
C ARG A 356 3.55 0.94 -13.73
N LEU A 357 4.66 1.51 -13.26
CA LEU A 357 4.68 2.48 -12.18
C LEU A 357 4.81 3.91 -12.71
N LYS A 358 4.36 4.88 -11.91
CA LYS A 358 4.65 6.30 -12.13
C LYS A 358 5.95 6.72 -11.44
N PRO A 359 6.79 7.58 -12.06
CA PRO A 359 8.09 7.97 -11.49
C PRO A 359 7.97 8.64 -10.12
N ASP A 360 7.08 9.63 -9.96
CA ASP A 360 6.95 10.37 -8.70
C ASP A 360 6.43 9.52 -7.54
N TRP A 361 5.54 8.57 -7.81
CA TRP A 361 5.14 7.61 -6.80
C TRP A 361 6.29 6.70 -6.40
N THR A 362 7.08 6.24 -7.37
CA THR A 362 8.25 5.39 -7.11
C THR A 362 9.31 6.13 -6.31
N PHE A 363 9.53 7.41 -6.60
CA PHE A 363 10.38 8.29 -5.81
C PHE A 363 9.93 8.33 -4.35
N ARG A 364 8.66 8.64 -4.08
CA ARG A 364 8.11 8.65 -2.71
C ARG A 364 8.20 7.28 -2.03
N TRP A 365 7.96 6.20 -2.77
CA TRP A 365 8.11 4.82 -2.31
C TRP A 365 9.54 4.48 -1.87
N LEU A 366 10.56 4.96 -2.57
CA LEU A 366 11.96 4.73 -2.19
C LEU A 366 12.40 5.53 -0.96
N LEU A 367 11.77 6.69 -0.70
CA LEU A 367 12.08 7.52 0.46
C LEU A 367 11.54 6.91 1.75
N ASP A 368 10.26 6.55 1.77
CA ASP A 368 9.63 5.93 2.93
C ASP A 368 8.51 4.96 2.51
N PRO A 369 8.84 3.68 2.23
CA PRO A 369 7.85 2.69 1.83
C PRO A 369 6.88 2.35 2.97
N SER A 370 7.30 2.51 4.24
CA SER A 370 6.48 2.18 5.40
C SER A 370 5.29 3.12 5.59
N GLN A 371 5.44 4.38 5.16
CA GLN A 371 4.35 5.37 5.16
C GLN A 371 3.30 5.10 4.07
N ILE A 372 3.72 4.50 2.95
CA ILE A 372 2.80 4.18 1.85
C ILE A 372 2.15 2.81 2.05
N ALA A 373 2.91 1.82 2.52
CA ALA A 373 2.41 0.49 2.83
C ALA A 373 2.97 -0.01 4.17
N PRO A 374 2.25 0.24 5.28
CA PRO A 374 2.67 -0.19 6.60
C PRO A 374 2.93 -1.70 6.67
N GLY A 375 4.10 -2.08 7.20
CA GLY A 375 4.52 -3.48 7.31
C GLY A 375 5.07 -4.11 6.03
N THR A 376 5.37 -3.32 5.00
CA THR A 376 6.09 -3.79 3.81
C THR A 376 7.51 -4.27 4.14
N ALA A 377 7.98 -5.28 3.40
CA ALA A 377 9.36 -5.78 3.50
C ALA A 377 10.39 -4.88 2.80
N MET A 378 9.96 -3.87 2.05
CA MET A 378 10.86 -2.90 1.42
C MET A 378 11.57 -2.07 2.52
N PRO A 379 12.92 -2.00 2.52
CA PRO A 379 13.65 -1.28 3.54
C PRO A 379 13.36 0.23 3.51
N THR A 380 13.25 0.82 4.70
CA THR A 380 13.14 2.28 4.90
C THR A 380 14.51 2.89 5.17
N GLY A 381 14.68 4.19 4.92
CA GLY A 381 15.93 4.90 5.23
C GLY A 381 17.06 4.62 4.25
N LEU A 382 16.75 4.20 3.02
CA LEU A 382 17.71 4.08 1.92
C LEU A 382 18.32 5.43 1.53
N PHE A 383 17.61 6.52 1.79
CA PHE A 383 18.03 7.89 1.49
C PHE A 383 17.85 8.79 2.70
N LYS A 384 18.63 9.86 2.76
CA LYS A 384 18.51 10.96 3.72
C LYS A 384 18.53 12.29 2.99
N LYS A 385 17.82 13.29 3.51
CA LYS A 385 17.80 14.64 2.93
C LYS A 385 19.11 15.37 3.30
N GLU A 386 19.78 15.94 2.30
CA GLU A 386 20.96 16.80 2.44
C GLU A 386 20.74 18.08 1.63
N GLY A 387 20.50 19.21 2.32
CA GLY A 387 20.01 20.41 1.65
C GLY A 387 18.68 20.13 0.95
N GLU A 388 18.59 20.42 -0.36
CA GLU A 388 17.40 20.18 -1.18
C GLU A 388 17.41 18.86 -1.97
N ARG A 389 18.42 18.01 -1.77
CA ARG A 389 18.55 16.72 -2.48
C ARG A 389 18.46 15.54 -1.54
N TRP A 390 18.04 14.40 -2.06
CA TRP A 390 18.12 13.11 -1.39
C TRP A 390 19.39 12.40 -1.78
N ILE A 391 20.20 12.04 -0.79
CA ILE A 391 21.43 11.28 -0.96
C ILE A 391 21.27 9.89 -0.37
N VAL A 392 21.99 8.92 -0.93
CA VAL A 392 21.95 7.54 -0.43
C VAL A 392 22.49 7.48 1.01
N ASN A 393 21.81 6.76 1.87
CA ASN A 393 22.18 6.61 3.27
C ASN A 393 23.04 5.37 3.48
N LEU A 394 24.27 5.43 2.99
CA LEU A 394 25.29 4.40 3.20
C LEU A 394 26.35 4.91 4.18
N PRO A 395 26.88 4.08 5.10
CA PRO A 395 27.98 4.47 5.97
C PRO A 395 29.25 4.86 5.19
N ASN A 396 29.57 4.09 4.15
CA ASN A 396 30.75 4.29 3.30
C ASN A 396 30.33 4.17 1.81
N PRO A 397 29.71 5.22 1.23
CA PRO A 397 29.33 5.20 -0.17
C PRO A 397 30.55 5.15 -1.09
N PRO A 398 30.48 4.48 -2.25
CA PRO A 398 31.52 4.55 -3.28
C PRO A 398 31.87 6.00 -3.68
N ALA A 399 33.09 6.23 -4.15
CA ALA A 399 33.59 7.58 -4.45
C ALA A 399 32.80 8.26 -5.59
N ASP A 400 32.44 7.51 -6.62
CA ASP A 400 31.61 7.98 -7.73
C ASP A 400 30.19 8.37 -7.28
N VAL A 401 29.63 7.63 -6.31
CA VAL A 401 28.35 7.97 -5.66
C VAL A 401 28.49 9.23 -4.81
N SER A 402 29.59 9.38 -4.07
CA SER A 402 29.85 10.56 -3.23
C SER A 402 30.06 11.84 -4.05
N ASN A 403 30.65 11.70 -5.23
CA ASN A 403 30.94 12.80 -6.15
C ASN A 403 29.75 13.15 -7.07
N TYR A 404 28.64 12.42 -6.98
CA TYR A 404 27.43 12.75 -7.71
C TYR A 404 26.68 13.88 -6.98
N HIS A 405 26.47 15.00 -7.66
CA HIS A 405 25.91 16.20 -7.03
C HIS A 405 24.38 16.34 -7.18
N ASN A 406 23.76 15.63 -8.10
CA ASN A 406 22.30 15.65 -8.25
C ASN A 406 21.62 14.71 -7.23
N ASP A 407 20.29 14.60 -7.31
CA ASP A 407 19.49 13.78 -6.40
C ASP A 407 19.67 12.27 -6.68
N HIS A 408 20.12 11.51 -5.67
CA HIS A 408 20.41 10.09 -5.79
C HIS A 408 19.13 9.25 -5.90
N ALA A 409 18.06 9.66 -5.23
CA ALA A 409 16.79 8.94 -5.26
C ALA A 409 16.14 9.08 -6.65
N ARG A 410 16.14 10.28 -7.25
CA ARG A 410 15.68 10.49 -8.63
C ARG A 410 16.55 9.75 -9.64
N LEU A 411 17.87 9.73 -9.45
CA LEU A 411 18.78 8.94 -10.28
C LEU A 411 18.42 7.45 -10.25
N LEU A 412 18.15 6.90 -9.05
CA LEU A 412 17.78 5.49 -8.88
C LEU A 412 16.42 5.17 -9.52
N VAL A 413 15.42 6.06 -9.39
CA VAL A 413 14.13 5.90 -10.09
C VAL A 413 14.33 5.83 -11.59
N ARG A 414 15.15 6.72 -12.16
CA ARG A 414 15.44 6.73 -13.60
C ARG A 414 16.11 5.43 -14.04
N TYR A 415 17.07 4.95 -13.27
CA TYR A 415 17.74 3.67 -13.50
C TYR A 415 16.77 2.47 -13.46
N MET A 416 15.85 2.44 -12.49
CA MET A 416 14.82 1.40 -12.40
C MET A 416 13.86 1.42 -13.60
N PHE A 417 13.50 2.60 -14.09
CA PHE A 417 12.54 2.76 -15.18
C PHE A 417 13.14 2.46 -16.56
N LEU A 418 14.46 2.67 -16.70
CA LEU A 418 15.23 2.37 -17.91
C LEU A 418 15.92 0.99 -17.85
N MET A 419 15.56 0.15 -16.88
CA MET A 419 16.12 -1.19 -16.73
C MET A 419 15.85 -2.03 -17.99
N THR A 420 16.90 -2.65 -18.51
CA THR A 420 16.83 -3.56 -19.67
C THR A 420 17.18 -4.99 -19.24
N PRO A 421 16.76 -6.02 -20.00
CA PRO A 421 17.16 -7.40 -19.73
C PRO A 421 18.69 -7.58 -19.69
N ASP A 422 19.42 -6.85 -20.51
CA ASP A 422 20.88 -6.88 -20.57
C ASP A 422 21.52 -6.30 -19.30
N GLU A 423 20.96 -5.18 -18.81
CA GLU A 423 21.42 -4.58 -17.57
C GLU A 423 21.14 -5.47 -16.35
N GLN A 424 19.96 -6.09 -16.29
CA GLN A 424 19.63 -7.05 -15.24
C GLN A 424 20.55 -8.27 -15.26
N ARG A 425 20.84 -8.83 -16.45
CA ARG A 425 21.81 -9.92 -16.60
C ARG A 425 23.21 -9.52 -16.13
N ARG A 426 23.64 -8.28 -16.40
CA ARG A 426 24.91 -7.73 -15.90
C ARG A 426 24.94 -7.64 -14.38
N LEU A 427 23.84 -7.22 -13.74
CA LEU A 427 23.73 -7.16 -12.28
C LEU A 427 23.86 -8.54 -11.62
N LEU A 428 23.30 -9.57 -12.27
CA LEU A 428 23.38 -10.95 -11.80
C LEU A 428 24.80 -11.52 -11.94
N SER A 429 25.49 -11.24 -13.05
CA SER A 429 26.86 -11.71 -13.27
C SER A 429 27.92 -10.97 -12.46
N ALA A 430 27.66 -9.73 -12.05
CA ALA A 430 28.54 -8.92 -11.21
C ALA A 430 28.40 -9.21 -9.71
N SER A 431 27.41 -10.01 -9.30
CA SER A 431 27.26 -10.45 -7.91
C SER A 431 28.24 -11.59 -7.62
N PRO A 432 29.03 -11.57 -6.52
CA PRO A 432 29.99 -12.63 -6.24
C PRO A 432 29.26 -13.98 -6.15
N ALA A 433 29.76 -14.97 -6.91
CA ALA A 433 29.25 -16.34 -6.83
C ALA A 433 29.31 -16.82 -5.37
N PRO A 434 28.30 -17.59 -4.89
CA PRO A 434 28.40 -18.22 -3.59
C PRO A 434 29.68 -19.05 -3.54
N ALA A 435 30.45 -18.91 -2.46
CA ALA A 435 31.66 -19.68 -2.25
C ALA A 435 31.33 -21.17 -2.42
N PRO A 436 32.15 -21.95 -3.16
CA PRO A 436 31.92 -23.39 -3.30
C PRO A 436 31.83 -24.00 -1.90
N ALA A 437 30.75 -24.74 -1.64
CA ALA A 437 30.61 -25.48 -0.40
C ALA A 437 31.88 -26.32 -0.19
N PRO A 438 32.47 -26.33 1.03
CA PRO A 438 33.63 -27.16 1.30
C PRO A 438 33.26 -28.60 0.92
N ALA A 439 34.11 -29.21 0.09
CA ALA A 439 33.91 -30.57 -0.38
C ALA A 439 33.64 -31.46 0.83
N ALA A 440 32.45 -32.06 0.87
CA ALA A 440 32.10 -33.03 1.88
C ALA A 440 33.16 -34.14 1.81
N GLN A 441 33.97 -34.26 2.88
CA GLN A 441 34.89 -35.37 3.03
C GLN A 441 34.07 -36.66 2.97
N GLN A 442 34.35 -37.49 1.97
CA GLN A 442 33.76 -38.81 1.87
C GLN A 442 34.08 -39.58 3.15
N PRO A 443 33.09 -40.23 3.79
CA PRO A 443 33.36 -41.07 4.95
C PRO A 443 34.30 -42.20 4.54
N GLN A 444 35.47 -42.25 5.18
CA GLN A 444 36.43 -43.33 5.03
C GLN A 444 35.74 -44.67 5.32
N LYS A 445 35.69 -45.55 4.33
CA LYS A 445 35.31 -46.94 4.51
C LYS A 445 36.38 -47.63 5.36
N VAL A 446 36.09 -47.84 6.63
CA VAL A 446 36.86 -48.75 7.49
C VAL A 446 36.60 -50.17 7.01
N GLY A 447 37.62 -50.78 6.40
CA GLY A 447 37.60 -52.17 5.97
C GLY A 447 37.50 -53.11 7.16
N ARG A 448 36.57 -54.07 7.10
CA ARG A 448 36.55 -55.25 7.98
C ARG A 448 36.85 -56.48 7.13
N ASN A 449 38.10 -56.93 7.19
CA ASN A 449 38.53 -58.26 6.76
C ASN A 449 38.21 -59.28 7.87
N GLY A 450 37.80 -60.49 7.48
CA GLY A 450 37.93 -61.67 8.34
C GLY A 450 36.74 -62.62 8.30
N ALA A 451 36.82 -63.62 7.43
CA ALA A 451 35.92 -64.76 7.32
C ALA A 451 35.99 -65.74 8.51
N ARG A 452 34.89 -66.42 8.82
CA ARG A 452 34.73 -67.89 8.99
C ARG A 452 33.46 -68.27 9.79
N THR A 453 32.55 -69.00 9.13
CA THR A 453 31.62 -70.01 9.70
C THR A 453 32.43 -71.22 10.25
N PRO A 454 31.90 -72.17 11.08
CA PRO A 454 30.54 -72.74 11.01
C PRO A 454 29.86 -73.25 12.33
N THR A 455 28.58 -73.64 12.19
CA THR A 455 27.83 -74.78 12.83
C THR A 455 27.37 -74.83 14.30
N SER A 456 26.10 -75.27 14.40
CA SER A 456 25.47 -76.28 15.31
C SER A 456 24.62 -75.87 16.52
N ARG A 457 23.30 -76.09 16.32
CA ARG A 457 22.25 -76.68 17.19
C ARG A 457 22.42 -76.78 18.72
N ALA A 458 21.37 -76.28 19.39
CA ALA A 458 20.56 -76.88 20.46
C ALA A 458 21.17 -77.19 21.83
N SER A 459 20.58 -76.60 22.89
CA SER A 459 19.89 -77.34 23.96
C SER A 459 19.35 -76.42 25.06
N ASP A 460 18.26 -76.90 25.67
CA ASP A 460 17.46 -76.35 26.75
C ASP A 460 18.21 -75.99 28.03
N ARG A 461 17.67 -75.07 28.84
CA ARG A 461 17.04 -75.42 30.13
C ARG A 461 16.48 -74.23 30.92
N VAL A 462 15.33 -74.54 31.51
CA VAL A 462 14.46 -73.85 32.47
C VAL A 462 15.17 -73.54 33.80
N GLY A 463 14.76 -72.46 34.47
CA GLY A 463 15.05 -72.20 35.88
C GLY A 463 14.22 -71.05 36.48
N HIS A 464 13.20 -71.41 37.25
CA HIS A 464 12.26 -70.56 37.99
C HIS A 464 12.82 -69.91 39.27
N HIS A 465 12.08 -68.88 39.74
CA HIS A 465 11.86 -68.36 41.12
C HIS A 465 12.42 -66.94 41.37
N ARG A 466 11.59 -65.89 41.56
CA ARG A 466 10.50 -65.59 42.52
C ARG A 466 10.99 -65.27 43.94
N LYS A 467 10.89 -63.98 44.32
CA LYS A 467 10.57 -63.36 45.63
C LYS A 467 11.01 -61.88 45.54
N GLY A 468 10.28 -60.85 45.95
CA GLY A 468 9.05 -60.71 46.73
C GLY A 468 9.19 -59.51 47.67
N SER A 469 8.14 -58.67 47.76
CA SER A 469 7.85 -57.65 48.81
C SER A 469 8.78 -56.42 48.86
N LYS A 470 8.30 -55.18 49.07
CA LYS A 470 7.03 -54.62 49.55
C LYS A 470 6.62 -53.43 48.70
#